data_AF-A0A3M5X5I1-F1
#
_entry.id   AF-A0A3M5X5I1-F1
#
_cell.length_a   1.000
_cell.length_b   1.000
_cell.length_c   1.000
_cell.angle_alpha   90.00
_cell.angle_beta   90.00
_cell.angle_gamma   90.00
#
_symmetry.space_group_name_H-M   'P 1'
#
loop_
_entity.id
_entity.type
_entity.pdbx_description
1 polymer ?
#
loop_
_entity_poly.entity_id
_entity_poly.type
_entity_poly.pdbx_seq_one_letter_code
_entity_poly.pdbx_strand_id
1 'polypeptide(L)'
;MRQHDKGIHRMRKSLLALLLLTASGLAQAQVQLREGYPQSYTVVAGDTLWDISGKFLREPWKWREIWRANPQVHDPDLIYPGDTLALTWVDGQPRVTLNRGESRGTIKLSPRVRSTPMVEAIPSIPLGAINAFLISNRIVDSAEQFEKAPYIVAGNAERVLSGNGDRAYARGALDPAHSVYGIFRQGKTYIDPKTQEVLGINADDVGSGQVVATEGDVSTLILQRSTQEVRLGDRLLSSEERAISSTFLPSAPQAPIDGLILDVPRGVTQVSVLDVVTLDKGKRDGLTEGNVLAIYKTSETVRDRITGELVKIPDERAGLLMVFRTYDKLSYALVLQANRSLAIMDKVRNP
;
A
#
# COMPACT_ATOMS: atom_id res chain seq x y z
N MET A 1 -2.20 -3.38 -73.00
CA MET A 1 -2.06 -4.59 -72.15
C MET A 1 -0.86 -4.41 -71.20
N ARG A 2 -1.02 -3.62 -70.13
CA ARG A 2 -0.04 -3.46 -69.03
C ARG A 2 -0.79 -2.97 -67.79
N GLN A 3 -1.38 -3.91 -67.05
CA GLN A 3 -1.82 -3.71 -65.66
C GLN A 3 -1.70 -5.05 -64.95
N HIS A 4 -0.50 -5.44 -64.54
CA HIS A 4 -0.29 -6.54 -63.58
C HIS A 4 1.10 -6.37 -62.97
N ASP A 5 1.28 -5.35 -62.11
CA ASP A 5 2.46 -5.36 -61.21
C ASP A 5 2.32 -4.49 -59.95
N LYS A 6 1.19 -3.81 -59.72
CA LYS A 6 1.00 -2.97 -58.53
C LYS A 6 0.54 -3.73 -57.27
N GLY A 7 0.19 -5.01 -57.39
CA GLY A 7 -0.33 -5.84 -56.28
C GLY A 7 0.76 -6.38 -55.34
N ILE A 8 1.89 -6.83 -55.89
CA ILE A 8 2.93 -7.55 -55.13
C ILE A 8 3.69 -6.61 -54.18
N HIS A 9 3.92 -5.36 -54.59
CA HIS A 9 4.59 -4.37 -53.73
C HIS A 9 3.71 -3.81 -52.60
N ARG A 10 2.38 -3.77 -52.76
CA ARG A 10 1.48 -3.41 -51.66
C ARG A 10 1.37 -4.52 -50.61
N MET A 11 1.31 -5.80 -51.03
CA MET A 11 1.29 -6.93 -50.11
C MET A 11 2.56 -7.07 -49.25
N ARG A 12 3.76 -6.86 -49.83
CA ARG A 12 5.03 -6.93 -49.06
C ARG A 12 5.18 -5.80 -48.03
N LYS A 13 4.65 -4.61 -48.31
CA LYS A 13 4.69 -3.47 -47.37
C LYS A 13 3.68 -3.64 -46.22
N SER A 14 2.51 -4.22 -46.49
CA SER A 14 1.52 -4.54 -45.45
C SER A 14 1.96 -5.69 -44.55
N LEU A 15 2.67 -6.70 -45.07
CA LEU A 15 3.25 -7.78 -44.27
C LEU A 15 4.41 -7.30 -43.38
N LEU A 16 5.26 -6.38 -43.84
CA LEU A 16 6.32 -5.81 -43.00
C LEU A 16 5.75 -4.91 -41.90
N ALA A 17 4.70 -4.14 -42.19
CA ALA A 17 4.01 -3.31 -41.19
C ALA A 17 3.29 -4.17 -40.13
N LEU A 18 2.68 -5.29 -40.54
CA LEU A 18 2.05 -6.23 -39.60
C LEU A 18 3.10 -6.95 -38.72
N LEU A 19 4.29 -7.24 -39.25
CA LEU A 19 5.38 -7.88 -38.52
C LEU A 19 6.14 -6.91 -37.58
N LEU A 20 6.11 -5.61 -37.88
CA LEU A 20 6.59 -4.54 -36.99
C LEU A 20 5.56 -4.17 -35.91
N LEU A 21 4.25 -4.30 -36.18
CA LEU A 21 3.21 -4.10 -35.17
C LEU A 21 3.07 -5.29 -34.19
N THR A 22 3.44 -6.51 -34.58
CA THR A 22 3.46 -7.65 -33.65
C THR A 22 4.69 -7.69 -32.74
N ALA A 23 5.76 -6.94 -33.06
CA ALA A 23 6.95 -6.85 -32.21
C ALA A 23 6.81 -5.84 -31.05
N SER A 24 5.70 -5.08 -31.00
CA SER A 24 5.44 -4.11 -29.92
C SER A 24 4.65 -4.72 -28.75
N GLY A 25 4.19 -5.98 -28.88
CA GLY A 25 3.56 -6.74 -27.81
C GLY A 25 4.59 -7.63 -27.13
N LEU A 26 4.76 -7.47 -25.81
CA LEU A 26 5.76 -8.14 -24.96
C LEU A 26 7.14 -7.47 -24.92
N ALA A 27 7.20 -6.17 -24.67
CA ALA A 27 8.28 -5.67 -23.82
C ALA A 27 8.04 -6.26 -22.42
N GLN A 28 8.55 -7.47 -22.15
CA GLN A 28 8.78 -7.86 -20.76
C GLN A 28 9.65 -6.76 -20.17
N ALA A 29 9.12 -6.03 -19.18
CA ALA A 29 9.86 -4.96 -18.52
C ALA A 29 11.17 -5.56 -18.01
N GLN A 30 12.28 -5.26 -18.68
CA GLN A 30 13.55 -5.91 -18.39
C GLN A 30 13.96 -5.55 -16.95
N VAL A 31 14.17 -6.57 -16.11
CA VAL A 31 14.64 -6.36 -14.74
C VAL A 31 15.97 -5.64 -14.77
N GLN A 32 16.05 -4.48 -14.10
CA GLN A 32 17.28 -3.71 -14.01
C GLN A 32 18.02 -4.02 -12.71
N LEU A 33 19.26 -4.48 -12.83
CA LEU A 33 20.14 -4.69 -11.69
C LEU A 33 20.65 -3.37 -11.13
N ARG A 34 20.84 -3.32 -9.81
CA ARG A 34 21.43 -2.17 -9.11
C ARG A 34 22.93 -2.10 -9.42
N GLU A 35 23.48 -0.91 -9.55
CA GLU A 35 24.93 -0.77 -9.71
C GLU A 35 25.66 -1.28 -8.44
N GLY A 36 26.70 -2.10 -8.61
CA GLY A 36 27.45 -2.68 -7.49
C GLY A 36 26.69 -3.74 -6.67
N TYR A 37 25.68 -4.39 -7.26
CA TYR A 37 24.94 -5.47 -6.60
C TYR A 37 25.88 -6.60 -6.10
N PRO A 38 25.59 -7.22 -4.95
CA PRO A 38 26.40 -8.33 -4.44
C PRO A 38 26.16 -9.60 -5.27
N GLN A 39 27.18 -10.44 -5.43
CA GLN A 39 27.02 -11.74 -6.11
C GLN A 39 26.21 -12.73 -5.25
N SER A 40 26.31 -12.61 -3.93
CA SER A 40 25.54 -13.39 -2.97
C SER A 40 25.19 -12.58 -1.73
N TYR A 41 24.12 -12.99 -1.04
CA TYR A 41 23.66 -12.39 0.20
C TYR A 41 23.14 -13.46 1.17
N THR A 42 23.55 -13.40 2.43
CA THR A 42 23.02 -14.27 3.49
C THR A 42 21.95 -13.53 4.26
N VAL A 43 20.76 -14.13 4.32
CA VAL A 43 19.57 -13.55 4.94
C VAL A 43 19.74 -13.47 6.44
N VAL A 44 19.37 -12.32 7.02
CA VAL A 44 19.41 -12.09 8.47
C VAL A 44 18.00 -11.88 9.02
N ALA A 45 17.84 -12.09 10.33
CA ALA A 45 16.56 -11.85 11.00
C ALA A 45 16.17 -10.37 10.87
N GLY A 46 14.92 -10.12 10.44
CA GLY A 46 14.39 -8.78 10.20
C GLY A 46 14.49 -8.30 8.75
N ASP A 47 15.17 -9.04 7.85
CA ASP A 47 15.08 -8.78 6.42
C ASP A 47 13.64 -8.96 5.90
N THR A 48 13.28 -8.23 4.85
CA THR A 48 12.09 -8.48 4.04
C THR A 48 12.49 -8.85 2.61
N LEU A 49 11.59 -9.45 1.83
CA LEU A 49 11.86 -9.70 0.40
C LEU A 49 12.16 -8.39 -0.33
N TRP A 50 11.51 -7.29 0.06
CA TRP A 50 11.80 -5.95 -0.45
C TRP A 50 13.25 -5.54 -0.20
N ASP A 51 13.72 -5.63 1.05
CA ASP A 51 15.07 -5.20 1.44
C ASP A 51 16.15 -5.99 0.73
N ILE A 52 15.97 -7.31 0.66
CA ILE A 52 16.87 -8.20 -0.06
C ILE A 52 16.88 -7.84 -1.54
N SER A 53 15.71 -7.66 -2.14
CA SER A 53 15.59 -7.37 -3.57
C SER A 53 16.22 -6.03 -3.91
N GLY A 54 16.13 -5.03 -3.03
CA GLY A 54 16.81 -3.75 -3.20
C GLY A 54 18.34 -3.81 -3.15
N LYS A 55 18.94 -4.94 -2.72
CA LYS A 55 20.39 -5.18 -2.86
C LYS A 55 20.77 -5.57 -4.28
N PHE A 56 19.89 -6.27 -4.99
CA PHE A 56 20.14 -6.78 -6.34
C PHE A 56 19.53 -5.91 -7.44
N LEU A 57 18.34 -5.35 -7.20
CA LEU A 57 17.50 -4.68 -8.19
C LEU A 57 17.46 -3.17 -7.98
N ARG A 58 17.35 -2.41 -9.08
CA ARG A 58 16.96 -1.00 -9.04
C ARG A 58 15.50 -0.82 -8.58
N GLU A 59 14.65 -1.78 -8.90
CA GLU A 59 13.23 -1.79 -8.58
C GLU A 59 12.92 -3.00 -7.71
N PRO A 60 12.99 -2.86 -6.37
CA PRO A 60 12.88 -3.98 -5.44
C PRO A 60 11.56 -4.76 -5.57
N TRP A 61 10.48 -4.08 -5.96
CA TRP A 61 9.16 -4.67 -6.16
C TRP A 61 9.09 -5.71 -7.28
N LYS A 62 10.04 -5.71 -8.22
CA LYS A 62 10.12 -6.69 -9.33
C LYS A 62 10.78 -8.01 -8.94
N TRP A 63 10.99 -8.26 -7.64
CA TRP A 63 11.65 -9.47 -7.14
C TRP A 63 11.03 -10.78 -7.68
N ARG A 64 9.72 -10.79 -7.95
CA ARG A 64 9.03 -11.95 -8.55
C ARG A 64 9.57 -12.34 -9.92
N GLU A 65 10.13 -11.39 -10.67
CA GLU A 65 10.69 -11.64 -12.00
C GLU A 65 12.00 -12.43 -11.91
N ILE A 66 12.86 -12.12 -10.93
CA ILE A 66 14.12 -12.84 -10.69
C ILE A 66 13.94 -14.13 -9.89
N TRP A 67 12.85 -14.25 -9.12
CA TRP A 67 12.60 -15.41 -8.26
C TRP A 67 12.11 -16.65 -9.01
N ARG A 68 11.66 -16.52 -10.27
CA ARG A 68 11.13 -17.63 -11.10
C ARG A 68 12.13 -18.78 -11.32
N ALA A 69 13.42 -18.61 -11.00
CA ALA A 69 14.43 -19.68 -10.97
C ALA A 69 14.22 -20.72 -9.86
N ASN A 70 13.36 -20.46 -8.87
CA ASN A 70 13.20 -21.34 -7.71
C ASN A 70 11.84 -22.06 -7.72
N PRO A 71 11.55 -22.96 -8.68
CA PRO A 71 10.32 -23.73 -8.68
C PRO A 71 10.18 -24.61 -7.42
N GLN A 72 11.27 -24.89 -6.70
CA GLN A 72 11.28 -25.60 -5.43
C GLN A 72 10.72 -24.77 -4.26
N VAL A 73 10.65 -23.44 -4.39
CA VAL A 73 10.08 -22.54 -3.38
C VAL A 73 8.74 -22.04 -3.90
N HIS A 74 7.68 -22.80 -3.63
CA HIS A 74 6.32 -22.51 -4.09
C HIS A 74 5.72 -21.27 -3.42
N ASP A 75 6.24 -20.89 -2.25
CA ASP A 75 5.87 -19.70 -1.49
C ASP A 75 7.13 -18.84 -1.20
N PRO A 76 7.23 -17.64 -1.77
CA PRO A 76 8.31 -16.67 -1.54
C PRO A 76 8.55 -16.31 -0.07
N ASP A 77 7.54 -16.45 0.78
CA ASP A 77 7.67 -16.19 2.20
C ASP A 77 8.60 -17.24 2.87
N LEU A 78 8.92 -18.39 2.24
CA LEU A 78 9.77 -19.45 2.81
C LEU A 78 11.30 -19.19 2.79
N ILE A 79 11.72 -17.93 2.86
CA ILE A 79 13.13 -17.57 3.07
C ILE A 79 13.37 -17.34 4.56
N TYR A 80 14.41 -18.00 5.08
CA TYR A 80 14.72 -17.96 6.51
C TYR A 80 16.09 -17.31 6.76
N PRO A 81 16.30 -16.66 7.91
CA PRO A 81 17.62 -16.27 8.35
C PRO A 81 18.63 -17.43 8.25
N GLY A 82 19.77 -17.17 7.60
CA GLY A 82 20.80 -18.16 7.29
C GLY A 82 20.75 -18.72 5.86
N ASP A 83 19.67 -18.51 5.12
CA ASP A 83 19.59 -18.82 3.70
C ASP A 83 20.58 -17.94 2.90
N THR A 84 21.24 -18.50 1.89
CA THR A 84 22.13 -17.74 0.99
C THR A 84 21.51 -17.61 -0.38
N LEU A 85 21.32 -16.38 -0.83
CA LEU A 85 20.78 -16.02 -2.13
C LEU A 85 21.92 -15.64 -3.06
N ALA A 86 22.00 -16.26 -4.24
CA ALA A 86 22.99 -15.95 -5.25
C ALA A 86 22.33 -15.48 -6.54
N LEU A 87 22.86 -14.43 -7.17
CA LEU A 87 22.39 -14.01 -8.49
C LEU A 87 23.06 -14.89 -9.56
N THR A 88 22.25 -15.54 -10.39
CA THR A 88 22.66 -16.37 -11.51
C THR A 88 22.01 -15.87 -12.80
N TRP A 89 22.56 -16.29 -13.94
CA TRP A 89 21.99 -15.98 -15.25
C TRP A 89 21.42 -17.26 -15.86
N VAL A 90 20.13 -17.23 -16.18
CA VAL A 90 19.44 -18.34 -16.84
C VAL A 90 18.75 -17.77 -18.08
N ASP A 91 19.10 -18.30 -19.26
CA ASP A 91 18.60 -17.85 -20.56
C ASP A 91 18.79 -16.34 -20.80
N GLY A 92 19.91 -15.78 -20.32
CA GLY A 92 20.22 -14.35 -20.48
C GLY A 92 19.39 -13.42 -19.59
N GLN A 93 18.56 -13.95 -18.67
CA GLN A 93 17.84 -13.17 -17.67
C GLN A 93 18.46 -13.36 -16.28
N PRO A 94 18.56 -12.30 -15.47
CA PRO A 94 19.07 -12.40 -14.11
C PRO A 94 18.03 -13.14 -13.26
N ARG A 95 18.49 -14.10 -12.46
CA ARG A 95 17.65 -14.87 -11.54
C ARG A 95 18.34 -15.01 -10.20
N VAL A 96 17.57 -15.08 -9.12
CA VAL A 96 18.12 -15.41 -7.81
C VAL A 96 17.92 -16.89 -7.55
N THR A 97 18.95 -17.59 -7.12
CA THR A 97 18.90 -18.99 -6.68
C THR A 97 19.10 -19.07 -5.18
N LEU A 98 18.19 -19.77 -4.51
CA LEU A 98 18.29 -20.06 -3.08
C LEU A 98 19.22 -21.24 -2.84
N ASN A 99 20.34 -20.99 -2.18
CA ASN A 99 21.27 -22.00 -1.68
C ASN A 99 21.07 -22.14 -0.17
N ARG A 100 20.31 -23.16 0.25
CA ARG A 100 20.43 -23.73 1.60
C ARG A 100 21.67 -24.59 1.56
N GLY A 101 22.80 -24.09 2.08
CA GLY A 101 24.03 -24.88 2.12
C GLY A 101 23.78 -26.29 2.67
N GLU A 102 24.60 -27.27 2.26
CA GLU A 102 24.57 -28.68 2.73
C GLU A 102 24.74 -28.86 4.25
N SER A 103 24.75 -27.77 5.03
CA SER A 103 24.84 -27.75 6.49
C SER A 103 23.50 -27.94 7.21
N ARG A 104 22.64 -28.83 6.71
CA ARG A 104 21.96 -29.77 7.64
C ARG A 104 22.91 -30.95 7.88
N GLY A 105 24.11 -30.64 8.36
CA GLY A 105 25.02 -31.66 8.88
C GLY A 105 24.27 -32.51 9.89
N THR A 106 24.52 -33.82 9.87
CA THR A 106 23.97 -34.79 10.81
C THR A 106 23.86 -34.17 12.21
N ILE A 107 22.62 -33.95 12.67
CA ILE A 107 22.36 -33.34 13.96
C ILE A 107 22.87 -34.30 15.02
N LYS A 108 24.03 -34.00 15.62
CA LYS A 108 24.50 -34.72 16.81
C LYS A 108 23.56 -34.34 17.96
N LEU A 109 22.58 -35.20 18.22
CA LEU A 109 21.64 -35.08 19.33
C LEU A 109 22.42 -35.10 20.64
N SER A 110 22.59 -33.92 21.24
CA SER A 110 22.90 -33.78 22.65
C SER A 110 21.75 -32.99 23.29
N PRO A 111 21.32 -33.33 24.51
CA PRO A 111 20.19 -32.65 25.14
C PRO A 111 20.53 -31.18 25.32
N ARG A 112 19.87 -30.31 24.56
CA ARG A 112 19.80 -28.86 24.80
C ARG A 112 18.34 -28.49 24.94
N VAL A 113 18.05 -27.65 25.93
CA VAL A 113 16.73 -27.02 26.08
C VAL A 113 16.40 -26.34 24.75
N ARG A 114 15.34 -26.84 24.11
CA ARG A 114 14.89 -26.38 22.80
C ARG A 114 14.09 -25.10 23.00
N SER A 115 14.75 -23.96 23.13
CA SER A 115 14.11 -22.72 22.70
C SER A 115 14.13 -22.75 21.19
N THR A 116 13.07 -23.23 20.54
CA THR A 116 12.82 -22.89 19.15
C THR A 116 12.42 -21.42 19.14
N PRO A 117 13.29 -20.46 18.74
CA PRO A 117 12.72 -19.25 18.16
C PRO A 117 11.87 -19.74 16.99
N MET A 118 10.60 -19.40 17.00
CA MET A 118 9.70 -19.63 15.87
C MET A 118 10.31 -18.81 14.72
N VAL A 119 11.14 -19.43 13.89
CA VAL A 119 11.79 -18.74 12.78
C VAL A 119 10.70 -18.56 11.73
N GLU A 120 10.03 -17.43 11.78
CA GLU A 120 9.04 -17.04 10.78
C GLU A 120 9.73 -16.69 9.46
N ALA A 121 9.04 -17.02 8.38
CA ALA A 121 9.22 -16.50 7.03
C ALA A 121 9.50 -14.99 7.03
N ILE A 122 10.46 -14.50 6.22
CA ILE A 122 10.57 -13.05 6.02
C ILE A 122 9.33 -12.55 5.27
N PRO A 123 8.64 -11.52 5.75
CA PRO A 123 7.46 -11.02 5.07
C PRO A 123 7.87 -10.30 3.79
N SER A 124 6.98 -10.29 2.79
CA SER A 124 7.20 -9.56 1.55
C SER A 124 7.43 -8.05 1.78
N ILE A 125 6.78 -7.47 2.80
CA ILE A 125 6.80 -6.06 3.23
C ILE A 125 6.67 -6.02 4.76
N PRO A 126 7.25 -5.04 5.48
CA PRO A 126 7.11 -4.95 6.94
C PRO A 126 5.65 -4.72 7.37
N LEU A 127 4.91 -5.81 7.63
CA LEU A 127 3.49 -5.81 8.01
C LEU A 127 3.20 -5.02 9.30
N GLY A 128 4.19 -4.95 10.21
CA GLY A 128 4.07 -4.23 11.47
C GLY A 128 3.75 -2.74 11.31
N ALA A 129 4.24 -2.10 10.24
CA ALA A 129 3.98 -0.69 9.97
C ALA A 129 2.51 -0.42 9.57
N ILE A 130 1.86 -1.38 8.92
CA ILE A 130 0.50 -1.22 8.37
C ILE A 130 -0.56 -1.67 9.38
N ASN A 131 -0.27 -2.66 10.24
CA ASN A 131 -1.25 -3.19 11.21
C ASN A 131 -1.85 -2.13 12.13
N ALA A 132 -1.04 -1.21 12.67
CA ALA A 132 -1.55 -0.12 13.51
C ALA A 132 -2.45 0.85 12.73
N PHE A 133 -2.27 0.95 11.41
CA PHE A 133 -3.06 1.84 10.57
C PHE A 133 -4.35 1.19 10.06
N LEU A 134 -4.33 -0.11 9.76
CA LEU A 134 -5.50 -0.88 9.33
C LEU A 134 -6.61 -0.89 10.39
N ILE A 135 -6.23 -0.81 11.67
CA ILE A 135 -7.16 -0.91 12.80
C ILE A 135 -7.80 0.44 13.15
N SER A 136 -7.20 1.58 12.77
CA SER A 136 -7.51 2.87 13.41
C SER A 136 -8.10 3.97 12.52
N ASN A 137 -8.12 3.83 11.19
CA ASN A 137 -8.65 4.89 10.32
C ASN A 137 -9.59 4.33 9.27
N ARG A 138 -10.73 5.01 9.09
CA ARG A 138 -11.72 4.70 8.06
C ARG A 138 -12.00 5.94 7.23
N ILE A 139 -12.09 5.78 5.91
CA ILE A 139 -12.59 6.84 5.04
C ILE A 139 -14.07 6.61 4.79
N VAL A 140 -14.84 7.70 4.86
CA VAL A 140 -16.24 7.76 4.44
C VAL A 140 -16.33 8.60 3.18
N ASP A 141 -17.05 8.11 2.17
CA ASP A 141 -17.02 8.68 0.82
C ASP A 141 -17.71 10.05 0.72
N SER A 142 -18.64 10.37 1.64
CA SER A 142 -19.32 11.68 1.68
C SER A 142 -19.61 12.19 3.10
N ALA A 143 -19.69 13.51 3.23
CA ALA A 143 -20.15 14.19 4.45
C ALA A 143 -21.56 13.73 4.84
N GLU A 144 -22.44 13.64 3.85
CA GLU A 144 -23.83 13.24 4.07
C GLU A 144 -23.94 11.83 4.65
N GLN A 145 -23.10 10.89 4.19
CA GLN A 145 -23.07 9.53 4.75
C GLN A 145 -22.62 9.54 6.22
N PHE A 146 -21.61 10.33 6.56
CA PHE A 146 -21.12 10.45 7.94
C PHE A 146 -22.15 11.14 8.85
N GLU A 147 -22.80 12.20 8.35
CA GLU A 147 -23.79 12.97 9.11
C GLU A 147 -25.11 12.21 9.36
N LYS A 148 -25.47 11.29 8.45
CA LYS A 148 -26.64 10.41 8.61
C LYS A 148 -26.36 9.20 9.50
N ALA A 149 -25.10 8.91 9.82
CA ALA A 149 -24.75 7.80 10.69
C ALA A 149 -25.34 7.98 12.10
N PRO A 150 -25.76 6.90 12.78
CA PRO A 150 -26.18 6.95 14.17
C PRO A 150 -25.12 7.60 15.05
N TYR A 151 -25.50 8.21 16.16
CA TYR A 151 -24.57 9.03 16.95
C TYR A 151 -24.81 8.89 18.46
N ILE A 152 -23.75 9.13 19.23
CA ILE A 152 -23.78 9.11 20.69
C ILE A 152 -24.61 10.29 21.20
N VAL A 153 -25.68 10.00 21.93
CA VAL A 153 -26.59 11.00 22.54
C VAL A 153 -26.39 11.14 24.04
N ALA A 154 -25.85 10.12 24.71
CA ALA A 154 -25.51 10.16 26.12
C ALA A 154 -24.42 9.13 26.44
N GLY A 155 -23.73 9.33 27.55
CA GLY A 155 -22.75 8.40 28.10
C GLY A 155 -22.37 8.86 29.50
N ASN A 156 -21.76 7.97 30.29
CA ASN A 156 -21.26 8.33 31.63
C ASN A 156 -20.02 9.23 31.53
N ALA A 157 -20.22 10.47 31.09
CA ALA A 157 -19.20 11.47 30.80
C ALA A 157 -18.53 12.10 32.04
N GLU A 158 -18.65 11.50 33.23
CA GLU A 158 -18.04 12.04 34.45
C GLU A 158 -16.66 11.43 34.80
N ARG A 159 -16.08 10.58 33.93
CA ARG A 159 -14.71 10.08 34.12
C ARG A 159 -13.87 10.28 32.88
N VAL A 160 -12.77 11.01 33.05
CA VAL A 160 -11.71 11.33 32.07
C VAL A 160 -11.05 10.08 31.46
N LEU A 161 -11.32 8.90 32.01
CA LEU A 161 -10.89 7.60 31.53
C LEU A 161 -12.12 6.70 31.41
N SER A 162 -12.85 6.78 30.30
CA SER A 162 -13.91 5.80 30.02
C SER A 162 -13.25 4.45 29.72
N GLY A 163 -13.45 3.50 30.62
CA GLY A 163 -12.84 2.18 30.57
C GLY A 163 -13.76 1.17 29.90
N ASN A 164 -13.19 0.04 29.46
CA ASN A 164 -13.95 -1.12 28.99
C ASN A 164 -15.07 -1.48 29.97
N GLY A 165 -16.30 -1.60 29.47
CA GLY A 165 -17.49 -1.90 30.27
C GLY A 165 -18.41 -0.70 30.55
N ASP A 166 -17.98 0.53 30.27
CA ASP A 166 -18.84 1.71 30.38
C ASP A 166 -20.00 1.69 29.38
N ARG A 167 -21.11 2.33 29.75
CA ARG A 167 -22.30 2.43 28.90
C ARG A 167 -22.34 3.75 28.13
N ALA A 168 -22.69 3.63 26.86
CA ALA A 168 -23.05 4.76 26.02
C ALA A 168 -24.41 4.51 25.37
N TYR A 169 -25.07 5.59 24.96
CA TYR A 169 -26.37 5.56 24.33
C TYR A 169 -26.25 6.22 22.97
N ALA A 170 -26.69 5.51 21.94
CA ALA A 170 -26.70 6.01 20.57
C ALA A 170 -28.11 6.17 20.06
N ARG A 171 -28.36 7.19 19.25
CA ARG A 171 -29.62 7.39 18.53
C ARG A 171 -29.43 7.16 17.04
N GLY A 172 -30.39 6.48 16.43
CA GLY A 172 -30.45 6.22 15.00
C GLY A 172 -30.67 4.75 14.67
N ALA A 173 -30.88 4.46 13.39
CA ALA A 173 -31.09 3.09 12.93
C ALA A 173 -29.77 2.31 12.94
N LEU A 174 -29.66 1.33 13.83
CA LEU A 174 -28.60 0.32 13.81
C LEU A 174 -29.13 -0.93 13.10
N ASP A 175 -28.29 -1.54 12.28
CA ASP A 175 -28.56 -2.83 11.65
C ASP A 175 -28.54 -3.93 12.73
N PRO A 176 -29.66 -4.67 12.93
CA PRO A 176 -29.73 -5.76 13.89
C PRO A 176 -28.79 -6.94 13.60
N ALA A 177 -28.31 -7.08 12.35
CA ALA A 177 -27.33 -8.11 11.97
C ALA A 177 -25.94 -7.83 12.55
N HIS A 178 -25.66 -6.58 12.95
CA HIS A 178 -24.38 -6.17 13.51
C HIS A 178 -24.54 -5.88 15.01
N SER A 179 -23.81 -6.62 15.84
CA SER A 179 -23.81 -6.39 17.29
C SER A 179 -22.70 -5.47 17.75
N VAL A 180 -21.66 -5.24 16.93
CA VAL A 180 -20.50 -4.42 17.26
C VAL A 180 -20.37 -3.27 16.27
N TYR A 181 -20.21 -2.06 16.81
CA TYR A 181 -20.01 -0.83 16.05
C TYR A 181 -18.71 -0.16 16.46
N GLY A 182 -18.02 0.41 15.48
CA GLY A 182 -16.95 1.36 15.75
C GLY A 182 -17.54 2.74 16.02
N ILE A 183 -16.89 3.47 16.93
CA ILE A 183 -17.22 4.85 17.31
C ILE A 183 -16.16 5.74 16.69
N PHE A 184 -16.60 6.70 15.90
CA PHE A 184 -15.74 7.55 15.10
C PHE A 184 -16.07 9.02 15.26
N ARG A 185 -15.05 9.86 15.17
CA ARG A 185 -15.20 11.31 15.11
C ARG A 185 -14.88 11.81 13.71
N GLN A 186 -15.55 12.87 13.28
CA GLN A 186 -15.21 13.51 12.01
C GLN A 186 -13.82 14.12 12.12
N GLY A 187 -12.89 13.59 11.33
CA GLY A 187 -11.55 14.12 11.16
C GLY A 187 -11.47 15.00 9.91
N LYS A 188 -10.31 14.94 9.24
CA LYS A 188 -10.01 15.77 8.07
C LYS A 188 -10.85 15.38 6.85
N THR A 189 -11.36 16.38 6.13
CA THR A 189 -11.95 16.21 4.80
C THR A 189 -10.86 16.28 3.74
N TYR A 190 -10.80 15.29 2.86
CA TYR A 190 -9.88 15.25 1.72
C TYR A 190 -10.56 15.83 0.49
N ILE A 191 -9.88 16.78 -0.15
CA ILE A 191 -10.36 17.51 -1.32
C ILE A 191 -9.27 17.41 -2.39
N ASP A 192 -9.67 17.13 -3.63
CA ASP A 192 -8.77 17.17 -4.77
C ASP A 192 -8.33 18.63 -5.01
N PRO A 193 -7.02 18.93 -4.94
CA PRO A 193 -6.53 20.30 -5.06
C PRO A 193 -6.75 20.90 -6.45
N LYS A 194 -6.90 20.07 -7.50
CA LYS A 194 -7.12 20.52 -8.88
C LYS A 194 -8.60 20.72 -9.17
N THR A 195 -9.45 19.75 -8.79
CA THR A 195 -10.88 19.74 -9.16
C THR A 195 -11.79 20.32 -8.09
N GLN A 196 -11.30 20.49 -6.85
CA GLN A 196 -12.08 20.88 -5.67
C GLN A 196 -13.16 19.85 -5.29
N GLU A 197 -13.11 18.64 -5.84
CA GLU A 197 -14.01 17.55 -5.47
C GLU A 197 -13.70 17.02 -4.07
N VAL A 198 -14.73 16.77 -3.26
CA VAL A 198 -14.58 16.01 -2.01
C VAL A 198 -14.32 14.54 -2.33
N LEU A 199 -13.14 14.07 -1.91
CA LEU A 199 -12.66 12.70 -2.13
C LEU A 199 -13.08 11.77 -1.00
N GLY A 200 -13.27 12.30 0.20
CA GLY A 200 -13.72 11.54 1.36
C GLY A 200 -13.40 12.27 2.66
N ILE A 201 -13.84 11.67 3.77
CA ILE A 201 -13.64 12.20 5.12
C ILE A 201 -12.96 11.13 5.96
N ASN A 202 -11.90 11.51 6.68
CA ASN A 202 -11.32 10.65 7.68
C ASN A 202 -12.26 10.55 8.88
N ALA A 203 -12.70 9.34 9.20
CA ALA A 203 -13.38 9.00 10.42
C ALA A 203 -12.30 8.53 11.41
N ASP A 204 -11.97 9.40 12.36
CA ASP A 204 -10.96 9.15 13.39
C ASP A 204 -11.52 8.13 14.40
N ASP A 205 -10.80 7.04 14.65
CA ASP A 205 -11.20 6.00 15.60
C ASP A 205 -11.17 6.51 17.05
N VAL A 206 -12.34 6.49 17.70
CA VAL A 206 -12.53 6.83 19.12
C VAL A 206 -12.65 5.57 19.97
N GLY A 207 -13.23 4.50 19.42
CA GLY A 207 -13.44 3.26 20.13
C GLY A 207 -14.39 2.29 19.44
N SER A 208 -14.88 1.31 20.17
CA SER A 208 -15.94 0.39 19.73
C SER A 208 -16.88 0.02 20.87
N GLY A 209 -18.12 -0.32 20.52
CA GLY A 209 -19.13 -0.73 21.48
C GLY A 209 -20.02 -1.84 20.94
N GLN A 210 -20.47 -2.71 21.85
CA GLN A 210 -21.44 -3.75 21.56
C GLN A 210 -22.84 -3.28 21.91
N VAL A 211 -23.78 -3.40 20.98
CA VAL A 211 -25.20 -3.15 21.21
C VAL A 211 -25.76 -4.25 22.10
N VAL A 212 -26.36 -3.87 23.23
CA VAL A 212 -26.95 -4.82 24.20
C VAL A 212 -28.46 -4.68 24.34
N ALA A 213 -29.02 -3.52 23.99
CA ALA A 213 -30.46 -3.27 24.02
C ALA A 213 -30.80 -2.13 23.05
N THR A 214 -32.00 -2.16 22.50
CA THR A 214 -32.57 -1.08 21.68
C THR A 214 -34.00 -0.83 22.12
N GLU A 215 -34.31 0.42 22.44
CA GLU A 215 -35.63 0.90 22.83
C GLU A 215 -36.00 2.10 21.94
N GLY A 216 -37.00 1.92 21.07
CA GLY A 216 -37.35 2.95 20.10
C GLY A 216 -36.21 3.27 19.14
N ASP A 217 -35.80 4.53 19.09
CA ASP A 217 -34.69 5.03 18.25
C ASP A 217 -33.35 5.10 19.01
N VAL A 218 -33.28 4.60 20.24
CA VAL A 218 -32.09 4.64 21.10
C VAL A 218 -31.58 3.24 21.40
N SER A 219 -30.28 3.04 21.25
CA SER A 219 -29.57 1.80 21.57
C SER A 219 -28.58 2.00 22.71
N THR A 220 -28.53 1.03 23.63
CA THR A 220 -27.52 0.96 24.68
C THR A 220 -26.32 0.17 24.18
N LEU A 221 -25.14 0.76 24.33
CA LEU A 221 -23.85 0.21 23.97
C LEU A 221 -23.03 -0.08 25.23
N ILE A 222 -22.36 -1.22 25.27
CA ILE A 222 -21.25 -1.47 26.19
C ILE A 222 -19.95 -1.22 25.44
N LEU A 223 -19.14 -0.27 25.92
CA LEU A 223 -17.84 0.06 25.32
C LEU A 223 -16.87 -1.12 25.49
N GLN A 224 -16.30 -1.57 24.38
CA GLN A 224 -15.34 -2.68 24.32
C GLN A 224 -13.89 -2.23 24.19
N ARG A 225 -13.67 -1.07 23.57
CA ARG A 225 -12.36 -0.45 23.37
C ARG A 225 -12.53 1.06 23.30
N SER A 226 -11.60 1.81 23.90
CA SER A 226 -11.51 3.27 23.78
C SER A 226 -10.07 3.64 23.44
N THR A 227 -9.86 4.41 22.38
CA THR A 227 -8.58 5.06 22.04
C THR A 227 -8.59 6.52 22.44
N GLN A 228 -9.78 7.12 22.50
CA GLN A 228 -10.04 8.47 22.95
C GLN A 228 -11.30 8.48 23.82
N GLU A 229 -11.56 9.61 24.48
CA GLU A 229 -12.83 9.87 25.15
C GLU A 229 -13.99 9.90 24.13
N VAL A 230 -15.02 9.09 24.39
CA VAL A 230 -16.28 9.07 23.64
C VAL A 230 -17.11 10.30 24.03
N ARG A 231 -17.51 11.08 23.02
CA ARG A 231 -18.23 12.34 23.19
C ARG A 231 -19.61 12.29 22.54
N LEU A 232 -20.47 13.18 23.01
CA LEU A 232 -21.76 13.43 22.36
C LEU A 232 -21.52 13.85 20.90
N GLY A 233 -22.27 13.24 19.99
CA GLY A 233 -22.15 13.47 18.55
C GLY A 233 -21.13 12.59 17.83
N ASP A 234 -20.29 11.82 18.53
CA ASP A 234 -19.46 10.80 17.88
C ASP A 234 -20.35 9.79 17.14
N ARG A 235 -19.93 9.37 15.94
CA ARG A 235 -20.73 8.57 15.00
C ARG A 235 -20.45 7.09 15.12
N LEU A 236 -21.49 6.28 14.95
CA LEU A 236 -21.40 4.84 14.87
C LEU A 236 -21.36 4.40 13.42
N LEU A 237 -20.34 3.62 13.08
CA LEU A 237 -20.25 2.95 11.79
C LEU A 237 -20.15 1.44 12.02
N SER A 238 -20.82 0.64 11.18
CA SER A 238 -20.75 -0.82 11.28
C SER A 238 -19.29 -1.28 11.23
N SER A 239 -18.91 -2.18 12.15
CA SER A 239 -17.58 -2.75 12.18
C SER A 239 -17.38 -3.60 10.93
N GLU A 240 -16.45 -3.20 10.07
CA GLU A 240 -16.07 -4.02 8.93
C GLU A 240 -15.06 -5.06 9.43
N GLU A 241 -15.53 -6.26 9.78
CA GLU A 241 -14.66 -7.44 9.91
C GLU A 241 -14.15 -7.82 8.51
N ARG A 242 -13.25 -7.01 7.94
CA ARG A 242 -12.50 -7.41 6.76
C ARG A 242 -11.24 -8.11 7.22
N ALA A 243 -11.02 -9.31 6.67
CA ALA A 243 -9.74 -9.97 6.76
C ALA A 243 -8.66 -8.98 6.30
N ILE A 244 -7.80 -8.57 7.24
CA ILE A 244 -6.54 -7.93 6.91
C ILE A 244 -5.83 -8.91 5.99
N SER A 245 -5.74 -8.62 4.69
CA SER A 245 -4.91 -9.43 3.81
C SER A 245 -3.48 -9.30 4.31
N SER A 246 -2.99 -10.34 4.97
CA SER A 246 -1.63 -10.39 5.50
C SER A 246 -0.57 -10.51 4.39
N THR A 247 -0.99 -10.69 3.14
CA THR A 247 -0.12 -10.88 1.99
C THR A 247 -0.46 -9.87 0.91
N PHE A 248 0.20 -8.71 0.94
CA PHE A 248 0.16 -7.76 -0.16
C PHE A 248 1.22 -8.12 -1.19
N LEU A 249 0.80 -8.51 -2.40
CA LEU A 249 1.71 -8.80 -3.49
C LEU A 249 1.95 -7.53 -4.33
N PRO A 250 3.21 -7.04 -4.42
CA PRO A 250 3.53 -5.89 -5.25
C PRO A 250 3.15 -6.10 -6.72
N SER A 251 2.52 -5.10 -7.32
CA SER A 251 2.13 -5.07 -8.73
C SER A 251 2.22 -3.65 -9.28
N ALA A 252 2.35 -3.49 -10.60
CA ALA A 252 2.16 -2.17 -11.22
C ALA A 252 0.66 -1.94 -11.51
N PRO A 253 0.15 -0.69 -11.41
CA PRO A 253 -1.18 -0.37 -11.87
C PRO A 253 -1.33 -0.68 -13.37
N GLN A 254 -2.51 -1.17 -13.77
CA GLN A 254 -2.80 -1.48 -15.18
C GLN A 254 -3.10 -0.23 -16.02
N ALA A 255 -3.63 0.81 -15.37
CA ALA A 255 -3.92 2.09 -16.00
C ALA A 255 -2.80 3.11 -15.71
N PRO A 256 -2.63 4.14 -16.57
CA PRO A 256 -1.81 5.30 -16.24
C PRO A 256 -2.38 6.04 -15.02
N ILE A 257 -1.52 6.30 -14.05
CA ILE A 257 -1.81 7.03 -12.82
C ILE A 257 -0.98 8.32 -12.81
N ASP A 258 -1.65 9.45 -12.57
CA ASP A 258 -1.02 10.73 -12.25
C ASP A 258 -1.77 11.33 -11.06
N GLY A 259 -1.21 11.13 -9.87
CA GLY A 259 -1.79 11.53 -8.60
C GLY A 259 -0.85 12.36 -7.73
N LEU A 260 -1.29 12.66 -6.52
CA LEU A 260 -0.62 13.47 -5.52
C LEU A 260 -0.72 12.80 -4.14
N ILE A 261 0.32 13.00 -3.33
CA ILE A 261 0.26 12.74 -1.89
C ILE A 261 -0.53 13.90 -1.23
N LEU A 262 -1.71 13.61 -0.68
CA LEU A 262 -2.56 14.62 -0.07
C LEU A 262 -2.22 14.88 1.40
N ASP A 263 -1.84 13.83 2.12
CA ASP A 263 -1.71 13.91 3.57
C ASP A 263 -0.84 12.80 4.14
N VAL A 264 -0.33 13.04 5.34
CA VAL A 264 0.33 12.06 6.20
C VAL A 264 -0.49 11.98 7.48
N PRO A 265 -1.35 10.96 7.66
CA PRO A 265 -2.20 10.88 8.85
C PRO A 265 -1.37 10.90 10.14
N ARG A 266 -1.67 11.87 11.03
CA ARG A 266 -0.95 12.16 12.29
C ARG A 266 0.47 12.77 12.13
N GLY A 267 0.89 13.12 10.92
CA GLY A 267 2.19 13.74 10.63
C GLY A 267 2.14 15.27 10.52
N VAL A 268 3.31 15.92 10.60
CA VAL A 268 3.44 17.39 10.60
C VAL A 268 3.55 18.03 9.22
N THR A 269 3.96 17.29 8.18
CA THR A 269 3.97 17.66 6.72
C THR A 269 5.05 16.89 5.94
N GLN A 270 6.10 16.43 6.63
CA GLN A 270 7.16 15.62 6.05
C GLN A 270 6.76 14.15 6.00
N VAL A 271 7.20 13.48 4.93
CA VAL A 271 6.94 12.05 4.68
C VAL A 271 8.26 11.30 4.80
N SER A 272 8.30 10.29 5.65
CA SER A 272 9.44 9.38 5.86
C SER A 272 9.16 8.00 5.26
N VAL A 273 10.20 7.16 5.22
CA VAL A 273 10.04 5.73 4.92
C VAL A 273 9.23 5.08 6.03
N LEU A 274 8.34 4.16 5.65
CA LEU A 274 7.32 3.50 6.47
C LEU A 274 6.18 4.40 6.97
N ASP A 275 6.12 5.66 6.53
CA ASP A 275 4.94 6.48 6.78
C ASP A 275 3.79 6.04 5.87
N VAL A 276 2.59 6.11 6.43
CA VAL A 276 1.36 5.99 5.67
C VAL A 276 1.00 7.34 5.08
N VAL A 277 0.66 7.35 3.80
CA VAL A 277 0.23 8.53 3.06
C VAL A 277 -1.14 8.31 2.42
N THR A 278 -1.88 9.40 2.27
CA THR A 278 -3.16 9.44 1.56
C THR A 278 -2.93 9.93 0.14
N LEU A 279 -3.45 9.23 -0.86
CA LEU A 279 -3.35 9.58 -2.28
C LEU A 279 -4.69 10.08 -2.83
N ASP A 280 -4.67 11.02 -3.76
CA ASP A 280 -5.85 11.57 -4.46
C ASP A 280 -6.43 10.65 -5.57
N LYS A 281 -6.05 9.37 -5.54
CA LYS A 281 -6.48 8.34 -6.49
C LYS A 281 -6.98 7.13 -5.73
N GLY A 282 -8.09 6.56 -6.21
CA GLY A 282 -8.74 5.39 -5.64
C GLY A 282 -9.06 4.31 -6.67
N LYS A 283 -10.06 3.49 -6.35
CA LYS A 283 -10.57 2.41 -7.22
C LYS A 283 -11.06 2.94 -8.56
N ARG A 284 -11.72 4.10 -8.57
CA ARG A 284 -12.22 4.73 -9.80
C ARG A 284 -11.11 5.09 -10.79
N ASP A 285 -9.90 5.33 -10.28
CA ASP A 285 -8.71 5.67 -11.07
C ASP A 285 -7.91 4.42 -11.48
N GLY A 286 -8.36 3.22 -11.07
CA GLY A 286 -7.71 1.95 -11.42
C GLY A 286 -6.66 1.47 -10.41
N LEU A 287 -6.57 2.08 -9.22
CA LEU A 287 -5.69 1.57 -8.17
C LEU A 287 -6.30 0.36 -7.46
N THR A 288 -5.46 -0.64 -7.20
CA THR A 288 -5.76 -1.81 -6.38
C THR A 288 -4.74 -1.98 -5.27
N GLU A 289 -5.11 -2.71 -4.22
CA GLU A 289 -4.16 -3.09 -3.16
C GLU A 289 -2.99 -3.89 -3.75
N GLY A 290 -1.78 -3.63 -3.24
CA GLY A 290 -0.53 -4.14 -3.79
C GLY A 290 0.07 -3.30 -4.93
N ASN A 291 -0.64 -2.31 -5.48
CA ASN A 291 -0.07 -1.46 -6.52
C ASN A 291 1.10 -0.62 -5.98
N VAL A 292 2.21 -0.63 -6.70
CA VAL A 292 3.41 0.17 -6.43
C VAL A 292 3.43 1.38 -7.35
N LEU A 293 3.73 2.56 -6.79
CA LEU A 293 3.88 3.80 -7.54
C LEU A 293 5.24 4.43 -7.24
N ALA A 294 5.81 5.10 -8.24
CA ALA A 294 6.95 5.98 -8.06
C ALA A 294 6.50 7.35 -7.56
N ILE A 295 7.22 7.84 -6.55
CA ILE A 295 7.05 9.18 -6.00
C ILE A 295 8.01 10.11 -6.73
N TYR A 296 7.52 11.24 -7.19
CA TYR A 296 8.29 12.29 -7.85
C TYR A 296 8.21 13.58 -7.04
N LYS A 297 9.38 14.16 -6.74
CA LYS A 297 9.45 15.45 -6.08
C LYS A 297 8.84 16.50 -7.00
N THR A 298 7.81 17.20 -6.53
CA THR A 298 7.25 18.32 -7.28
C THR A 298 8.25 19.46 -7.27
N SER A 299 8.77 19.81 -8.44
CA SER A 299 9.79 20.84 -8.56
C SER A 299 9.18 22.23 -8.57
N GLU A 300 9.93 23.18 -8.01
CA GLU A 300 9.56 24.59 -8.03
C GLU A 300 9.77 25.20 -9.43
N THR A 301 9.02 26.27 -9.71
CA THR A 301 9.29 27.11 -10.87
C THR A 301 10.30 28.16 -10.46
N VAL A 302 11.47 28.16 -11.09
CA VAL A 302 12.57 29.04 -10.74
C VAL A 302 12.67 30.12 -11.79
N ARG A 303 12.91 31.37 -11.36
CA ARG A 303 13.20 32.44 -12.30
C ARG A 303 14.63 32.29 -12.80
N ASP A 304 14.78 32.04 -14.09
CA ASP A 304 16.07 32.08 -14.77
C ASP A 304 16.62 33.50 -14.65
N ARG A 305 17.80 33.64 -14.05
CA ARG A 305 18.44 34.93 -13.78
C ARG A 305 19.04 35.56 -15.05
N ILE A 306 19.23 34.79 -16.11
CA ILE A 306 19.80 35.26 -17.38
C ILE A 306 18.69 35.76 -18.29
N THR A 307 17.68 34.93 -18.54
CA THR A 307 16.56 35.27 -19.44
C THR A 307 15.45 36.04 -18.74
N GLY A 308 15.35 35.92 -17.41
CA GLY A 308 14.26 36.49 -16.61
C GLY A 308 12.99 35.64 -16.62
N GLU A 309 12.93 34.57 -17.40
CA GLU A 309 11.77 33.69 -17.57
C GLU A 309 11.56 32.76 -16.37
N LEU A 310 10.31 32.33 -16.17
CA LEU A 310 9.96 31.32 -15.18
C LEU A 310 10.13 29.93 -15.80
N VAL A 311 11.11 29.17 -15.32
CA VAL A 311 11.43 27.83 -15.82
C VAL A 311 10.99 26.78 -14.81
N LYS A 312 10.15 25.84 -15.26
CA LYS A 312 9.79 24.69 -14.45
C LYS A 312 10.90 23.65 -14.48
N ILE A 313 11.44 23.34 -13.31
CA ILE A 313 12.44 22.27 -13.19
C ILE A 313 11.74 20.91 -13.40
N PRO A 314 12.37 19.95 -14.08
CA PRO A 314 11.81 18.62 -14.24
C PRO A 314 11.54 17.95 -12.89
N ASP A 315 10.43 17.21 -12.79
CA ASP A 315 10.14 16.41 -11.60
C ASP A 315 11.17 15.27 -11.50
N GLU A 316 11.71 15.03 -10.31
CA GLU A 316 12.70 13.99 -10.09
C GLU A 316 12.15 12.83 -9.27
N ARG A 317 12.53 11.60 -9.64
CA ARG A 317 12.14 10.40 -8.87
C ARG A 317 12.73 10.48 -7.46
N ALA A 318 11.86 10.44 -6.47
CA ALA A 318 12.17 10.64 -5.07
C ALA A 318 11.93 9.40 -4.21
N GLY A 319 11.12 8.44 -4.65
CA GLY A 319 10.84 7.24 -3.86
C GLY A 319 9.88 6.24 -4.51
N LEU A 320 9.46 5.26 -3.71
CA LEU A 320 8.45 4.25 -4.04
C LEU A 320 7.48 4.11 -2.87
N LEU A 321 6.22 3.91 -3.19
CA LEU A 321 5.18 3.54 -2.22
C LEU A 321 4.36 2.37 -2.74
N MET A 322 3.65 1.71 -1.84
CA MET A 322 2.68 0.69 -2.19
C MET A 322 1.32 0.98 -1.56
N VAL A 323 0.29 0.94 -2.40
CA VAL A 323 -1.10 1.02 -1.98
C VAL A 323 -1.48 -0.25 -1.23
N PHE A 324 -2.00 -0.11 -0.02
CA PHE A 324 -2.46 -1.26 0.78
C PHE A 324 -3.95 -1.19 1.10
N ARG A 325 -4.62 -0.07 0.82
CA ARG A 325 -6.07 0.06 0.97
C ARG A 325 -6.62 1.07 -0.02
N THR A 326 -7.67 0.70 -0.76
CA THR A 326 -8.32 1.58 -1.72
C THR A 326 -9.77 1.87 -1.35
N TYR A 327 -10.15 3.14 -1.51
CA TYR A 327 -11.53 3.62 -1.48
C TYR A 327 -11.94 4.03 -2.89
N ASP A 328 -13.17 4.53 -3.08
CA ASP A 328 -13.62 4.88 -4.41
C ASP A 328 -12.73 5.97 -5.06
N LYS A 329 -12.48 7.06 -4.32
CA LYS A 329 -11.81 8.27 -4.85
C LYS A 329 -10.40 8.54 -4.31
N LEU A 330 -9.97 7.83 -3.28
CA LEU A 330 -8.66 7.97 -2.65
C LEU A 330 -8.11 6.62 -2.19
N SER A 331 -6.84 6.58 -1.80
CA SER A 331 -6.22 5.38 -1.27
C SER A 331 -5.20 5.68 -0.17
N TYR A 332 -4.88 4.66 0.62
CA TYR A 332 -3.77 4.67 1.55
C TYR A 332 -2.62 3.85 1.02
N ALA A 333 -1.42 4.40 1.16
CA ALA A 333 -0.20 3.78 0.74
C ALA A 333 0.89 3.88 1.80
N LEU A 334 1.77 2.88 1.83
CA LEU A 334 2.96 2.84 2.67
C LEU A 334 4.17 3.28 1.83
N VAL A 335 4.94 4.24 2.31
CA VAL A 335 6.20 4.63 1.67
C VAL A 335 7.24 3.55 1.95
N LEU A 336 7.75 2.91 0.89
CA LEU A 336 8.70 1.79 1.00
C LEU A 336 10.15 2.24 0.82
N GLN A 337 10.36 3.32 0.06
CA GLN A 337 11.69 3.84 -0.22
C GLN A 337 11.62 5.35 -0.45
N ALA A 338 12.60 6.07 0.09
CA ALA A 338 12.82 7.48 -0.18
C ALA A 338 14.31 7.72 -0.45
N ASN A 339 14.62 8.27 -1.62
CA ASN A 339 15.97 8.68 -2.03
C ASN A 339 16.18 10.19 -1.85
N ARG A 340 15.09 10.94 -1.62
CA ARG A 340 15.05 12.38 -1.37
C ARG A 340 13.96 12.67 -0.33
N SER A 341 13.96 13.88 0.24
CA SER A 341 12.91 14.29 1.18
C SER A 341 11.54 14.35 0.49
N LEU A 342 10.56 13.64 1.04
CA LEU A 342 9.21 13.57 0.52
C LEU A 342 8.29 14.52 1.29
N ALA A 343 7.28 15.05 0.61
CA ALA A 343 6.30 15.96 1.18
C ALA A 343 4.91 15.73 0.60
N ILE A 344 3.89 16.29 1.26
CA ILE A 344 2.58 16.47 0.65
C ILE A 344 2.71 17.25 -0.67
N MET A 345 1.80 17.00 -1.61
CA MET A 345 1.78 17.53 -2.98
C MET A 345 2.91 17.02 -3.90
N ASP A 346 3.77 16.10 -3.43
CA ASP A 346 4.62 15.32 -4.34
C ASP A 346 3.76 14.39 -5.21
N LYS A 347 4.19 14.18 -6.45
CA LYS A 347 3.42 13.43 -7.46
C LYS A 347 3.66 11.94 -7.33
N VAL A 348 2.65 11.16 -7.68
CA VAL A 348 2.73 9.70 -7.77
C VAL A 348 2.32 9.23 -9.16
N ARG A 349 3.11 8.34 -9.74
CA ARG A 349 2.90 7.80 -11.09
C ARG A 349 3.26 6.32 -11.15
N ASN A 350 2.90 5.65 -12.25
CA ASN A 350 3.36 4.30 -12.52
C ASN A 350 4.91 4.21 -12.38
N PRO A 351 5.42 3.10 -11.82
CA PRO A 351 6.80 2.97 -11.37
C PRO A 351 7.85 2.84 -12.47
#